data_AF-A0A257RW34-F1
#
_entry.id   AF-A0A257RW34-F1
#
_cell.length_a   1.000
_cell.length_b   1.000
_cell.length_c   1.000
_cell.angle_alpha   90.00
_cell.angle_beta   90.00
_cell.angle_gamma   90.00
#
_symmetry.space_group_name_H-M   'P 1'
#
loop_
_entity.id
_entity.type
_entity.pdbx_description
1 polymer ?
#
loop_
_entity_poly.entity_id
_entity_poly.type
_entity_poly.pdbx_seq_one_letter_code
_entity_poly.pdbx_strand_id
1 'polypeptide(L)'
;MDIEAFYEQNEARRESLEFEFGSEWTDAADNEYELSWVEATGELYLMVEPEATITEDAFGDFLVGGEAVTDLTVVVIGKVASLAALEDRLAGWEAAMLEENSLGWLYERFGTTNA
;
A
#
# COMPACT_ATOMS: atom_id res chain seq x y z
N MET A 1 -6.63 0.58 -7.61
CA MET A 1 -6.36 0.07 -8.97
C MET A 1 -5.52 -1.18 -8.83
N ASP A 2 -5.53 -2.13 -9.77
CA ASP A 2 -4.59 -3.24 -9.71
C ASP A 2 -3.14 -2.77 -9.98
N ILE A 3 -2.16 -3.54 -9.50
CA ILE A 3 -0.74 -3.17 -9.61
C ILE A 3 -0.22 -3.17 -11.05
N GLU A 4 -0.75 -4.04 -11.92
CA GLU A 4 -0.33 -4.08 -13.32
C GLU A 4 -0.75 -2.80 -14.04
N ALA A 5 -2.02 -2.42 -13.92
CA ALA A 5 -2.54 -1.16 -14.45
C ALA A 5 -1.83 0.06 -13.84
N PHE A 6 -1.40 0.00 -12.57
CA PHE A 6 -0.55 1.05 -11.99
C PHE A 6 0.76 1.15 -12.76
N TYR A 7 1.47 0.06 -13.03
CA TYR A 7 2.72 0.14 -13.79
C TYR A 7 2.53 0.51 -15.28
N GLU A 8 1.48 0.00 -15.93
CA GLU A 8 1.20 0.28 -17.35
C GLU A 8 0.93 1.77 -17.63
N GLN A 9 0.37 2.49 -16.66
CA GLN A 9 0.12 3.93 -16.79
C GLN A 9 1.41 4.75 -16.87
N ASN A 10 2.53 4.25 -16.35
CA ASN A 10 3.82 4.93 -16.42
C ASN A 10 4.97 3.93 -16.27
N GLU A 11 5.56 3.54 -17.40
CA GLU A 11 6.67 2.57 -17.46
C GLU A 11 7.88 3.01 -16.63
N ALA A 12 8.10 4.31 -16.44
CA ALA A 12 9.19 4.83 -15.62
C ALA A 12 9.14 4.33 -14.17
N ARG A 13 7.96 3.91 -13.68
CA ARG A 13 7.82 3.27 -12.36
C ARG A 13 8.64 1.98 -12.28
N ARG A 14 8.48 1.07 -13.26
CA ARG A 14 9.21 -0.22 -13.33
C ARG A 14 10.70 -0.07 -13.59
N GLU A 15 11.10 1.00 -14.28
CA GLU A 15 12.50 1.26 -14.62
C GLU A 15 13.28 1.97 -13.51
N SER A 16 12.62 2.34 -12.41
CA SER A 16 13.20 3.14 -11.33
C SER A 16 13.32 2.36 -10.02
N LEU A 17 14.02 2.97 -9.06
CA LEU A 17 14.09 2.44 -7.71
C LEU A 17 12.77 2.64 -6.99
N GLU A 18 12.39 1.63 -6.22
CA GLU A 18 11.29 1.66 -5.28
C GLU A 18 11.85 1.51 -3.87
N PHE A 19 11.32 2.32 -2.95
CA PHE A 19 11.71 2.34 -1.56
C PHE A 19 10.50 1.99 -0.70
N GLU A 20 10.63 0.92 0.08
CA GLU A 20 9.62 0.43 1.00
C GLU A 20 9.77 1.11 2.38
N PHE A 21 8.63 1.46 2.98
CA PHE A 21 8.48 2.09 4.29
C PHE A 21 7.52 1.28 5.17
N GLY A 22 7.73 -0.03 5.21
CA GLY A 22 7.00 -0.98 6.05
C GLY A 22 5.76 -1.59 5.39
N SER A 23 5.44 -2.81 5.84
CA SER A 23 4.36 -3.66 5.33
C SER A 23 3.21 -3.90 6.32
N GLU A 24 3.31 -3.35 7.54
CA GLU A 24 2.35 -3.60 8.63
C GLU A 24 1.45 -2.37 8.90
N TRP A 25 1.21 -1.54 7.88
CA TRP A 25 0.29 -0.41 8.02
C TRP A 25 -1.15 -0.93 8.06
N THR A 26 -1.97 -0.44 8.98
CA THR A 26 -3.32 -0.96 9.21
C THR A 26 -4.41 0.09 8.99
N ASP A 27 -5.54 -0.33 8.46
CA ASP A 27 -6.77 0.49 8.44
C ASP A 27 -7.65 0.20 9.67
N ALA A 28 -8.84 0.83 9.74
CA ALA A 28 -9.78 0.62 10.83
C ALA A 28 -10.43 -0.78 10.86
N ALA A 29 -10.24 -1.58 9.80
CA ALA A 29 -10.69 -2.96 9.69
C ALA A 29 -9.54 -3.97 9.89
N ASP A 30 -8.34 -3.49 10.27
CA ASP A 30 -7.13 -4.29 10.52
C ASP A 30 -6.54 -4.94 9.26
N ASN A 31 -6.84 -4.42 8.07
CA ASN A 31 -6.18 -4.87 6.84
C ASN A 31 -4.73 -4.35 6.80
N GLU A 32 -3.78 -5.18 6.39
CA GLU A 32 -2.37 -4.81 6.27
C GLU A 32 -2.02 -4.24 4.89
N TYR A 33 -1.20 -3.20 4.89
CA TYR A 33 -0.75 -2.49 3.70
C TYR A 33 0.76 -2.28 3.71
N GLU A 34 1.37 -2.39 2.55
CA GLU A 34 2.74 -1.97 2.28
C GLU A 34 2.78 -0.55 1.74
N LEU A 35 3.64 0.29 2.33
CA LEU A 35 3.88 1.65 1.87
C LEU A 35 5.16 1.70 1.05
N SER A 36 5.04 2.09 -0.23
CA SER A 36 6.17 2.14 -1.15
C SER A 36 6.23 3.47 -1.91
N TRP A 37 7.44 3.93 -2.23
CA TRP A 37 7.70 5.17 -2.97
C TRP A 37 8.55 4.93 -4.21
N VAL A 38 8.09 5.47 -5.34
CA VAL A 38 8.75 5.32 -6.64
C VAL A 38 9.61 6.55 -6.92
N GLU A 39 10.91 6.35 -7.15
CA GLU A 39 11.87 7.44 -7.34
C GLU A 39 11.58 8.30 -8.58
N ALA A 40 11.25 7.66 -9.72
CA ALA A 40 11.07 8.39 -10.97
C ALA A 40 9.82 9.29 -10.98
N THR A 41 8.76 8.89 -10.28
CA THR A 41 7.48 9.62 -10.31
C THR A 41 7.21 10.41 -9.04
N GLY A 42 7.98 10.13 -7.98
CA GLY A 42 7.76 10.63 -6.64
C GLY A 42 6.47 10.11 -6.01
N GLU A 43 5.82 9.09 -6.57
CA GLU A 43 4.54 8.60 -6.08
C GLU A 43 4.72 7.75 -4.83
N LEU A 44 3.97 8.11 -3.79
CA LEU A 44 3.82 7.33 -2.57
C LEU A 44 2.51 6.56 -2.66
N TYR A 45 2.56 5.24 -2.56
CA TYR A 45 1.39 4.39 -2.69
C TYR A 45 1.34 3.32 -1.61
N LEU A 46 0.12 2.89 -1.30
CA LEU A 46 -0.19 1.74 -0.48
C LEU A 46 -0.53 0.56 -1.37
N MET A 47 0.03 -0.61 -1.08
CA MET A 47 -0.33 -1.88 -1.68
C MET A 47 -1.01 -2.74 -0.63
N VAL A 48 -2.14 -3.35 -0.99
CA VAL A 48 -2.80 -4.37 -0.19
C VAL A 48 -2.82 -5.67 -0.98
N GLU A 49 -2.36 -6.73 -0.33
CA GLU A 49 -2.51 -8.07 -0.86
C GLU A 49 -3.97 -8.52 -0.72
N PRO A 50 -4.50 -9.29 -1.68
CA PRO A 50 -5.91 -9.73 -1.69
C PRO A 50 -6.38 -10.68 -0.56
N GLU A 51 -5.77 -10.60 0.62
CA GLU A 51 -5.91 -11.45 1.80
C GLU A 51 -5.29 -12.85 1.72
N ALA A 52 -4.48 -13.12 2.74
CA ALA A 52 -3.94 -14.41 3.11
C ALA A 52 -5.01 -15.36 3.70
N THR A 53 -4.74 -16.66 3.51
CA THR A 53 -5.40 -17.87 4.04
C THR A 53 -6.71 -18.32 3.38
N ILE A 54 -6.57 -19.13 2.33
CA ILE A 54 -7.53 -20.21 2.07
C ILE A 54 -7.38 -21.21 3.24
N THR A 55 -8.28 -21.20 4.21
CA THR A 55 -8.35 -22.31 5.17
C THR A 55 -8.84 -23.55 4.41
N GLU A 56 -7.95 -24.55 4.23
CA GLU A 56 -8.39 -25.92 3.93
C GLU A 56 -9.40 -26.32 5.02
N ASP A 57 -10.64 -26.62 4.63
CA ASP A 57 -11.48 -27.39 5.52
C ASP A 57 -10.83 -28.76 5.72
N ALA A 58 -11.10 -29.39 6.86
CA ALA A 58 -10.49 -30.70 7.19
C ALA A 58 -10.97 -31.86 6.28
N PHE A 59 -11.66 -31.57 5.16
CA PHE A 59 -12.33 -32.54 4.31
C PHE A 59 -12.14 -32.35 2.79
N GLY A 60 -11.38 -31.33 2.34
CA GLY A 60 -10.80 -31.27 1.01
C GLY A 60 -11.73 -30.88 -0.15
N ASP A 61 -12.85 -30.18 0.10
CA ASP A 61 -13.71 -29.67 -0.97
C ASP A 61 -13.70 -28.13 -1.04
N PHE A 62 -13.12 -27.59 -2.12
CA PHE A 62 -13.16 -26.15 -2.43
C PHE A 62 -14.45 -25.80 -3.20
N LEU A 63 -15.34 -25.02 -2.59
CA LEU A 63 -16.41 -24.31 -3.29
C LEU A 63 -16.01 -22.84 -3.43
N VAL A 64 -15.62 -22.43 -4.63
CA VAL A 64 -15.37 -21.01 -4.97
C VAL A 64 -16.71 -20.30 -5.08
N GLY A 65 -17.03 -19.43 -4.12
CA GLY A 65 -18.29 -18.70 -4.08
C GLY A 65 -18.18 -17.34 -3.39
N GLY A 66 -17.91 -16.31 -4.19
CA GLY A 66 -17.82 -14.89 -3.81
C GLY A 66 -16.46 -14.34 -4.24
N GLU A 67 -16.41 -13.51 -5.28
CA GLU A 67 -15.18 -13.09 -5.97
C GLU A 67 -14.13 -12.55 -4.97
N ALA A 68 -13.08 -13.36 -4.75
CA ALA A 68 -11.84 -12.88 -4.17
C ALA A 68 -11.29 -11.77 -5.07
N VAL A 69 -10.81 -10.67 -4.49
CA VAL A 69 -9.92 -9.77 -5.22
C VAL A 69 -8.75 -10.65 -5.66
N THR A 70 -8.54 -10.90 -6.95
CA THR A 70 -7.45 -11.82 -7.37
C THR A 70 -6.11 -11.12 -7.48
N ASP A 71 -6.11 -9.80 -7.43
CA ASP A 71 -5.01 -8.96 -7.90
C ASP A 71 -4.59 -7.93 -6.84
N LEU A 72 -3.27 -7.77 -6.68
CA LEU A 72 -2.64 -6.78 -5.81
C LEU A 72 -3.24 -5.39 -6.07
N THR A 73 -3.79 -4.76 -5.03
CA THR A 73 -4.45 -3.46 -5.17
C THR A 73 -3.53 -2.34 -4.68
N VAL A 74 -3.36 -1.34 -5.53
CA VAL A 74 -2.58 -0.12 -5.28
C VAL A 74 -3.49 1.10 -5.08
N VAL A 75 -3.13 1.91 -4.08
CA VAL A 75 -3.73 3.21 -3.76
C VAL A 75 -2.63 4.25 -3.65
N VAL A 76 -2.55 5.18 -4.61
CA VAL A 76 -1.61 6.31 -4.53
C VAL A 76 -2.14 7.32 -3.52
N ILE A 77 -1.36 7.60 -2.46
CA ILE A 77 -1.77 8.48 -1.36
C ILE A 77 -1.09 9.86 -1.40
N GLY A 78 -0.07 10.03 -2.23
CA GLY A 78 0.60 11.32 -2.39
C GLY A 78 1.73 11.32 -3.41
N LYS A 79 2.34 12.50 -3.59
CA LYS A 79 3.59 12.66 -4.34
C LYS A 79 4.60 13.44 -3.51
N VAL A 80 5.82 12.96 -3.45
CA VAL A 80 6.97 13.59 -2.78
C VAL A 80 8.14 13.60 -3.74
N ALA A 81 8.74 14.78 -3.91
CA ALA A 81 9.72 15.03 -4.98
C ALA A 81 11.10 14.38 -4.74
N SER A 82 11.39 13.92 -3.52
CA SER A 82 12.66 13.29 -3.19
C SER A 82 12.55 12.38 -1.98
N LEU A 83 13.43 11.39 -1.92
CA LEU A 83 13.54 10.46 -0.79
C LEU A 83 13.78 11.21 0.52
N ALA A 84 14.70 12.18 0.55
CA ALA A 84 15.00 12.95 1.76
C ALA A 84 13.78 13.74 2.29
N ALA A 85 12.94 14.28 1.40
CA ALA A 85 11.71 14.97 1.82
C ALA A 85 10.64 13.98 2.32
N LEU A 86 10.66 12.76 1.79
CA LEU A 86 9.79 11.69 2.26
C LEU A 86 10.22 11.20 3.65
N GLU A 87 11.50 10.90 3.83
CA GLU A 87 12.08 10.46 5.12
C GLU A 87 11.82 11.48 6.23
N ASP A 88 11.96 12.78 5.96
CA ASP A 88 11.67 13.84 6.93
C ASP A 88 10.18 13.86 7.31
N ARG A 89 9.27 13.73 6.34
CA ARG A 89 7.82 13.70 6.58
C ARG A 89 7.36 12.40 7.25
N LEU A 90 8.08 11.31 7.01
CA LEU A 90 7.89 10.00 7.63
C LEU A 90 8.65 9.85 8.95
N ALA A 91 9.27 10.90 9.51
CA ALA A 91 9.98 10.77 10.78
C ALA A 91 9.08 10.14 11.87
N GLY A 92 9.51 9.00 12.41
CA GLY A 92 8.76 8.22 13.41
C GLY A 92 7.74 7.23 12.82
N TRP A 93 7.78 6.96 11.51
CA TRP A 93 6.85 6.04 10.85
C TRP A 93 6.89 4.62 11.42
N GLU A 94 8.06 4.09 11.80
CA GLU A 94 8.21 2.73 12.33
C GLU A 94 7.35 2.50 13.58
N ALA A 95 7.24 3.51 14.45
CA ALA A 95 6.37 3.44 15.62
C ALA A 95 4.90 3.67 15.27
N ALA A 96 4.63 4.61 14.36
CA ALA A 96 3.27 4.93 13.95
C ALA A 96 2.59 3.78 13.20
N MET A 97 3.35 3.00 12.42
CA MET A 97 2.86 1.83 11.68
C MET A 97 2.20 0.80 12.60
N LEU A 98 2.77 0.61 13.79
CA LEU A 98 2.32 -0.37 14.78
C LEU A 98 1.10 0.07 15.61
N GLU A 99 0.61 1.30 15.41
CA GLU A 99 -0.60 1.78 16.07
C GLU A 99 -1.85 1.26 15.34
N GLU A 100 -2.97 1.16 16.06
CA GLU A 100 -4.26 0.78 15.45
C GLU A 100 -4.70 1.82 14.41
N ASN A 101 -5.14 1.36 13.23
CA ASN A 101 -5.55 2.23 12.12
C ASN A 101 -4.45 3.23 11.73
N SER A 102 -3.21 2.74 11.61
CA SER A 102 -2.02 3.56 11.32
C SER A 102 -2.07 4.27 9.96
N LEU A 103 -2.93 3.84 9.02
CA LEU A 103 -3.21 4.61 7.80
C LEU A 103 -3.74 6.02 8.09
N GLY A 104 -4.44 6.23 9.21
CA GLY A 104 -4.86 7.56 9.63
C GLY A 104 -3.68 8.54 9.74
N TRP A 105 -2.56 8.08 10.29
CA TRP A 105 -1.33 8.87 10.46
C TRP A 105 -0.70 9.27 9.11
N LEU A 106 -0.78 8.38 8.11
CA LEU A 106 -0.36 8.66 6.73
C LEU A 106 -1.29 9.66 6.07
N TYR A 107 -2.60 9.51 6.20
CA TYR A 107 -3.56 10.43 5.61
C TYR A 107 -3.52 11.82 6.23
N GLU A 108 -3.23 11.97 7.52
CA GLU A 108 -2.99 13.28 8.14
C GLU A 108 -1.78 13.99 7.52
N ARG A 109 -0.76 13.21 7.13
CA ARG A 109 0.44 13.74 6.50
C ARG A 109 0.25 14.01 5.03
N PHE A 110 -0.18 13.04 4.24
CA PHE A 110 -0.17 13.09 2.78
C PHE A 110 -1.56 13.30 2.15
N GLY A 111 -2.62 13.16 2.95
CA GLY A 111 -4.00 13.22 2.51
C GLY A 111 -4.25 14.42 1.61
N THR A 112 -4.79 14.13 0.45
CA THR A 112 -5.23 15.14 -0.51
C THR A 112 -6.37 15.90 0.16
N THR A 113 -6.12 17.14 0.60
CA THR A 113 -7.21 18.09 0.81
C THR A 113 -7.85 18.28 -0.56
N ASN A 114 -9.00 17.65 -0.80
CA ASN A 114 -9.91 18.14 -1.81
C ASN A 114 -10.39 19.51 -1.30
N ALA A 115 -9.75 20.59 -1.79
CA ALA A 115 -10.26 21.96 -1.74
C ALA A 115 -10.31 22.49 -3.18
#